data_AF-A0A0B1S3P7-F1
#
_entry.id   AF-A0A0B1S3P7-F1
#
_cell.length_a   1.000
_cell.length_b   1.000
_cell.length_c   1.000
_cell.angle_alpha   90.00
_cell.angle_beta   90.00
_cell.angle_gamma   90.00
#
_symmetry.space_group_name_H-M   'P 1'
#
loop_
_entity.id
_entity.type
_entity.pdbx_description
1 polymer ?
#
loop_
_entity_poly.entity_id
_entity_poly.type
_entity_poly.pdbx_seq_one_letter_code
_entity_poly.pdbx_strand_id
1 'polypeptide(L)'
;AAHVSVPSHRLLNDILVIPSSRRLYILAIIPIHESADNQGFECGRVDLNGFVRLAAFLDALNQVMSDIVAMVRDDSSYLPNLDQLTRHLHLPTVNTFFSTREQFPSQPLTTGTLPAISSVLEVMLGLLEHTNSTCVSLLHDEL
;
A
#
# COMPACT_ATOMS: atom_id res chain seq x y z
N ALA A 1 1.39 -0.79 30.84
CA ALA A 1 1.44 -1.85 29.83
C ALA A 1 0.26 -1.62 28.89
N ALA A 2 0.52 -1.39 27.60
CA ALA A 2 -0.55 -1.22 26.61
C ALA A 2 -1.19 -2.59 26.39
N HIS A 3 -2.46 -2.72 26.79
CA HIS A 3 -3.24 -3.93 26.60
C HIS A 3 -3.82 -3.90 25.20
N VAL A 4 -3.15 -4.55 24.24
CA VAL A 4 -3.68 -4.71 22.88
C VAL A 4 -4.69 -5.85 22.91
N SER A 5 -5.97 -5.53 23.08
CA SER A 5 -7.05 -6.49 22.82
C SER A 5 -7.29 -6.54 21.32
N VAL A 6 -7.13 -7.71 20.70
CA VAL A 6 -7.49 -7.94 19.30
C VAL A 6 -9.02 -7.92 19.18
N PRO A 7 -9.64 -6.97 18.46
CA PRO A 7 -11.07 -6.93 18.34
C PRO A 7 -11.51 -7.93 17.27
N SER A 8 -12.13 -9.02 17.72
CA SER A 8 -12.90 -10.00 16.93
C SER A 8 -12.13 -11.14 16.23
N HIS A 9 -12.78 -12.31 16.21
CA HIS A 9 -12.42 -13.48 15.40
C HIS A 9 -12.40 -13.20 13.88
N ARG A 10 -12.86 -12.02 13.40
CA ARG A 10 -12.83 -11.67 11.97
C ARG A 10 -11.42 -11.32 11.48
N LEU A 11 -10.60 -10.68 12.32
CA LEU A 11 -9.21 -10.34 11.98
C LEU A 11 -8.32 -11.57 11.69
N LEU A 12 -8.72 -12.76 12.14
CA LEU A 12 -8.03 -14.01 11.80
C LEU A 12 -8.20 -14.41 10.33
N ASN A 13 -9.26 -13.96 9.66
CA ASN A 13 -9.54 -14.29 8.26
C ASN A 13 -8.94 -13.28 7.28
N ASP A 14 -8.59 -12.09 7.75
CA ASP A 14 -8.10 -10.99 6.90
C ASP A 14 -6.56 -10.96 6.80
N ILE A 15 -5.88 -11.90 7.47
CA ILE A 15 -4.43 -12.00 7.51
C ILE A 15 -3.98 -13.37 7.01
N LEU A 16 -3.32 -13.40 5.86
CA LEU A 16 -2.61 -14.58 5.38
C LEU A 16 -1.20 -14.59 5.99
N VAL A 17 -0.89 -15.59 6.81
CA VAL A 17 0.44 -15.80 7.37
C VAL A 17 1.17 -16.88 6.59
N ILE A 18 2.33 -16.53 6.06
CA ILE A 18 3.23 -17.45 5.35
C ILE A 18 4.35 -17.83 6.33
N PRO A 19 4.35 -19.07 6.84
CA PRO A 19 5.28 -19.47 7.88
C PRO A 19 6.70 -19.64 7.35
N SER A 20 7.67 -19.36 8.21
CA SER A 20 9.10 -19.57 7.99
C SER A 20 9.75 -20.08 9.28
N SER A 21 10.85 -20.84 9.15
CA SER A 21 11.65 -21.30 10.28
C SER A 21 12.54 -20.20 10.88
N ARG A 22 12.62 -19.02 10.25
CA ARG A 22 13.43 -17.87 10.69
C ARG A 22 12.55 -16.69 11.14
N ARG A 23 13.19 -15.65 11.67
CA ARG A 23 12.57 -14.60 12.51
C ARG A 23 12.47 -13.21 11.87
N LEU A 24 12.56 -13.09 10.54
CA LEU A 24 12.31 -11.81 9.88
C LEU A 24 10.83 -11.72 9.50
N TYR A 25 10.12 -10.73 10.04
CA TYR A 25 8.70 -10.52 9.77
C TYR A 25 8.51 -9.36 8.80
N ILE A 26 7.72 -9.58 7.75
CA ILE A 26 7.30 -8.53 6.81
C ILE A 26 5.78 -8.51 6.77
N LEU A 27 5.21 -7.31 6.91
CA LEU A 27 3.79 -7.07 6.68
C LEU A 27 3.61 -6.47 5.28
N ALA A 28 2.82 -7.13 4.44
CA ALA A 28 2.35 -6.60 3.17
C ALA A 28 0.89 -6.19 3.32
N ILE A 29 0.56 -4.99 2.85
CA ILE A 29 -0.81 -4.47 2.85
C ILE A 29 -1.21 -4.29 1.39
N ILE A 30 -2.23 -5.02 0.98
CA ILE A 30 -2.62 -5.14 -0.43
C ILE A 30 -4.14 -4.97 -0.50
N PRO A 31 -4.67 -4.05 -1.34
CA PRO A 31 -6.11 -3.93 -1.57
C PRO A 31 -6.57 -5.09 -2.45
N ILE A 32 -6.90 -6.24 -1.86
CA ILE A 32 -7.35 -7.44 -2.59
C ILE A 32 -8.82 -7.27 -2.97
N HIS A 33 -9.58 -6.51 -2.20
CA HIS A 33 -10.96 -6.17 -2.50
C HIS A 33 -11.17 -4.66 -2.69
N GLU A 34 -12.23 -4.32 -3.40
CA GLU A 34 -12.75 -2.96 -3.49
C GLU A 34 -13.31 -2.50 -2.13
N SER A 35 -13.33 -1.19 -1.89
CA SER A 35 -14.04 -0.62 -0.75
C SER A 35 -15.54 -0.88 -0.91
N ALA A 36 -16.21 -1.37 0.14
CA ALA A 36 -17.66 -1.51 0.10
C ALA A 36 -18.34 -0.16 0.39
N ASP A 37 -19.40 0.15 -0.35
CA ASP A 37 -20.17 1.42 -0.23
C ASP A 37 -20.80 1.66 1.16
N ASN A 38 -20.76 0.67 2.06
CA ASN A 38 -21.41 0.73 3.36
C ASN A 38 -20.39 0.87 4.48
N GLN A 39 -20.71 1.69 5.48
CA GLN A 39 -19.97 1.83 6.74
C GLN A 39 -19.91 0.50 7.49
N GLY A 40 -18.93 -0.32 7.15
CA GLY A 40 -18.73 -1.65 7.73
C GLY A 40 -17.39 -2.22 7.29
N PHE A 41 -16.80 -3.05 8.15
CA PHE A 41 -15.57 -3.80 7.87
C PHE A 41 -15.83 -4.97 6.90
N GLU A 42 -16.63 -4.75 5.86
CA GLU A 42 -16.93 -5.75 4.83
C GLU A 42 -16.19 -5.40 3.55
N CYS A 43 -15.48 -6.37 3.00
CA CYS A 43 -14.78 -6.22 1.74
C CYS A 43 -15.77 -6.25 0.56
N GLY A 44 -15.51 -5.42 -0.45
CA GLY A 44 -16.26 -5.41 -1.70
C GLY A 44 -15.91 -6.59 -2.62
N ARG A 45 -16.00 -6.38 -3.94
CA ARG A 45 -15.59 -7.41 -4.91
C ARG A 45 -14.07 -7.55 -4.93
N VAL A 46 -13.57 -8.72 -5.33
CA VAL A 46 -12.14 -8.93 -5.53
C VAL A 46 -11.65 -8.01 -6.66
N ASP A 47 -10.63 -7.20 -6.35
CA ASP A 47 -9.88 -6.43 -7.34
C ASP A 47 -8.81 -7.33 -7.97
N LEU A 48 -8.89 -7.51 -9.29
CA LEU A 48 -7.91 -8.27 -10.06
C LEU A 48 -6.50 -7.70 -9.92
N ASN A 49 -6.34 -6.38 -9.80
CA ASN A 49 -5.02 -5.77 -9.61
C ASN A 49 -4.45 -6.11 -8.23
N GLY A 50 -5.29 -6.05 -7.20
CA GLY A 50 -4.96 -6.52 -5.85
C GLY A 50 -4.48 -7.96 -5.84
N PHE A 51 -5.22 -8.84 -6.52
CA PHE A 51 -4.89 -10.25 -6.60
C PHE A 51 -3.59 -10.52 -7.37
N VAL A 52 -3.33 -9.79 -8.46
CA VAL A 52 -2.06 -9.87 -9.21
C VAL A 52 -0.88 -9.41 -8.34
N ARG A 53 -1.04 -8.35 -7.55
CA ARG A 53 -0.01 -7.89 -6.60
C ARG A 53 0.28 -8.94 -5.54
N LEU A 54 -0.77 -9.58 -5.00
CA LEU A 54 -0.62 -10.71 -4.07
C LEU A 54 0.17 -11.84 -4.71
N ALA A 55 -0.22 -12.30 -5.90
CA ALA A 55 0.46 -13.38 -6.60
C ALA A 55 1.94 -13.05 -6.86
N ALA A 56 2.25 -11.83 -7.30
CA ALA A 56 3.62 -11.37 -7.51
C ALA A 56 4.44 -11.34 -6.21
N PHE A 57 3.83 -10.92 -5.10
CA PHE A 57 4.48 -10.93 -3.78
C PHE A 57 4.79 -12.35 -3.30
N LEU A 58 3.83 -13.28 -3.44
CA LEU A 58 4.02 -14.69 -3.10
C LEU A 58 5.12 -15.34 -3.94
N ASP A 59 5.16 -15.05 -5.24
CA ASP A 59 6.20 -15.54 -6.14
C ASP A 59 7.58 -14.99 -5.76
N ALA A 60 7.67 -13.68 -5.46
CA ALA A 60 8.90 -13.08 -4.96
C ALA A 60 9.38 -13.73 -3.65
N LEU A 61 8.48 -14.00 -2.70
CA LEU A 61 8.82 -14.72 -1.46
C LEU A 61 9.35 -16.14 -1.72
N ASN A 62 8.75 -16.85 -2.68
CA ASN A 62 9.23 -18.18 -3.07
C ASN A 62 10.64 -18.12 -3.68
N GLN A 63 10.94 -17.09 -4.47
CA GLN A 63 12.25 -16.91 -5.11
C GLN A 63 13.35 -16.47 -4.13
N VAL A 64 13.02 -15.63 -3.14
CA VAL A 64 13.99 -15.08 -2.18
C VAL A 64 14.38 -16.11 -1.09
N MET A 65 13.81 -17.32 -1.10
CA MET A 65 14.00 -18.42 -0.14
C MET A 65 13.53 -18.10 1.30
N SER A 66 13.21 -19.19 2.00
CA SER A 66 12.31 -19.38 3.16
C SER A 66 12.58 -18.60 4.46
N ASP A 67 13.31 -17.50 4.46
CA ASP A 67 13.80 -16.84 5.69
C ASP A 67 12.87 -15.73 6.24
N ILE A 68 11.75 -15.50 5.56
CA ILE A 68 10.82 -14.41 5.86
C ILE A 68 9.47 -14.99 6.26
N VAL A 69 8.97 -14.58 7.43
CA VAL A 69 7.56 -14.72 7.77
C VAL A 69 6.83 -13.52 7.18
N ALA A 70 5.97 -13.77 6.21
CA ALA A 70 5.15 -12.72 5.63
C ALA A 70 3.73 -12.77 6.19
N MET A 71 3.21 -11.61 6.56
CA MET A 71 1.80 -11.40 6.88
C MET A 71 1.23 -10.54 5.77
N VAL A 72 0.20 -11.02 5.07
CA VAL A 72 -0.53 -10.22 4.08
C VAL A 72 -1.85 -9.82 4.70
N ARG A 73 -2.14 -8.52 4.70
CA ARG A 73 -3.42 -7.98 5.12
C ARG A 73 -4.15 -7.37 3.92
N ASP A 74 -5.41 -7.74 3.78
CA ASP A 74 -6.32 -7.05 2.86
C ASP A 74 -6.72 -5.69 3.44
N ASP A 75 -6.48 -4.63 2.67
CA ASP A 75 -6.88 -3.28 3.05
C ASP A 75 -7.23 -2.47 1.81
N SER A 76 -8.52 -2.19 1.64
CA SER A 76 -9.07 -1.46 0.51
C SER A 76 -9.08 0.06 0.73
N SER A 77 -8.66 0.53 1.90
CA SER A 77 -8.59 1.95 2.25
C SER A 77 -7.15 2.36 2.51
N TYR A 78 -6.68 3.43 1.87
CA TYR A 78 -5.48 4.09 2.35
C TYR A 78 -5.74 4.50 3.81
N LEU A 79 -5.02 3.86 4.75
CA LEU A 79 -5.16 4.12 6.18
C LEU A 79 -4.13 5.20 6.58
N PRO A 80 -4.48 6.50 6.61
CA PRO A 80 -3.54 7.55 7.03
C PRO A 80 -3.02 7.35 8.47
N ASN A 81 -3.80 6.65 9.30
CA ASN A 81 -3.39 6.20 10.63
C ASN A 81 -2.29 5.13 10.59
N LEU A 82 -2.17 4.33 9.53
CA LEU A 82 -1.08 3.38 9.37
C LEU A 82 0.25 4.12 9.24
N ASP A 83 0.33 5.14 8.39
CA ASP A 83 1.54 5.94 8.21
C ASP A 83 1.99 6.64 9.50
N GLN A 84 1.02 7.06 10.33
CA GLN A 84 1.31 7.60 11.66
C GLN A 84 1.80 6.51 12.62
N LEU A 85 1.20 5.32 12.58
CA LEU A 85 1.55 4.20 13.43
C LEU A 85 2.93 3.62 13.10
N THR A 86 3.22 3.37 11.83
CA THR A 86 4.54 2.88 11.36
C THR A 86 5.63 3.88 11.72
N ARG A 87 5.36 5.19 11.60
CA ARG A 87 6.26 6.25 12.04
C ARG A 87 6.47 6.22 13.56
N HIS A 88 5.41 6.13 14.35
CA HIS A 88 5.51 6.07 15.82
C HIS A 88 6.35 4.86 16.28
N LEU A 89 6.16 3.72 15.63
CA LEU A 89 6.87 2.48 15.92
C LEU A 89 8.24 2.39 15.25
N HIS A 90 8.65 3.40 14.47
CA HIS A 90 9.90 3.44 13.71
C HIS A 90 10.07 2.21 12.79
N LEU A 91 8.98 1.80 12.14
CA LEU A 91 8.98 0.67 11.20
C LEU A 91 9.36 1.15 9.79
N PRO A 92 10.34 0.51 9.14
CA PRO A 92 10.64 0.80 7.75
C PRO A 92 9.49 0.35 6.85
N THR A 93 9.13 1.21 5.91
CA THR A 93 7.98 1.03 5.01
C THR A 93 8.43 1.18 3.56
N VAL A 94 7.99 0.28 2.70
CA VAL A 94 8.25 0.33 1.25
C VAL A 94 6.92 0.43 0.52
N ASN A 95 6.69 1.56 -0.16
CA ASN A 95 5.47 1.81 -0.94
C ASN A 95 5.66 1.43 -2.40
N THR A 96 4.61 0.87 -3.01
CA THR A 96 4.61 0.41 -4.42
C THR A 96 3.64 1.20 -5.30
N PHE A 97 3.35 2.43 -4.90
CA PHE A 97 2.43 3.37 -5.55
C PHE A 97 3.06 4.76 -5.61
N PHE A 98 2.51 5.63 -6.47
CA PHE A 98 2.94 7.01 -6.58
C PHE A 98 2.67 7.76 -5.28
N SER A 99 3.65 8.50 -4.81
CA SER A 99 3.54 9.25 -3.57
C SER A 99 3.61 10.75 -3.80
N THR A 100 3.00 11.51 -2.90
CA THR A 100 3.19 12.95 -2.87
C THR A 100 4.50 13.27 -2.13
N ARG A 101 5.22 14.30 -2.60
CA ARG A 101 6.44 14.78 -1.93
C ARG A 101 6.16 15.27 -0.50
N GLU A 102 4.90 15.52 -0.16
CA GLU A 102 4.41 15.92 1.17
C GLU A 102 4.20 14.74 2.14
N GLN A 103 4.02 13.50 1.64
CA GLN A 103 3.95 12.30 2.50
C GLN A 103 5.33 11.93 3.10
N PHE A 104 6.42 12.25 2.39
CA PHE A 104 7.78 11.78 2.68
C PHE A 104 8.80 12.77 3.28
N PRO A 105 8.59 14.10 3.37
CA PRO A 105 9.68 15.01 3.71
C PRO A 105 10.12 14.89 5.18
N SER A 106 9.36 14.16 6.01
CA SER A 106 9.64 13.87 7.41
C SER A 106 9.56 12.37 7.78
N GLN A 107 9.60 11.46 6.80
CA GLN A 107 9.55 10.01 7.04
C GLN A 107 10.91 9.35 6.69
N PRO A 108 11.89 9.35 7.60
CA PRO A 108 13.25 8.84 7.33
C PRO A 108 13.32 7.33 7.04
N LEU A 109 12.22 6.59 7.25
CA LEU A 109 12.14 5.14 7.11
C LEU A 109 11.14 4.68 6.04
N THR A 110 10.53 5.60 5.29
CA THR A 110 9.62 5.25 4.19
C THR A 110 10.34 5.47 2.86
N THR A 111 10.34 4.47 2.00
CA THR A 111 10.85 4.57 0.63
C THR A 111 9.80 4.11 -0.37
N GLY A 112 9.74 4.75 -1.54
CA GLY A 112 8.84 4.38 -2.62
C GLY A 112 9.61 3.68 -3.75
N THR A 113 9.00 2.67 -4.38
CA THR A 113 9.56 2.06 -5.60
C THR A 113 9.17 2.82 -6.86
N LEU A 114 8.14 3.67 -6.80
CA LEU A 114 7.72 4.54 -7.89
C LEU A 114 8.19 5.98 -7.67
N PRO A 115 8.36 6.78 -8.74
CA PRO A 115 8.63 8.21 -8.64
C PRO A 115 7.55 8.97 -7.85
N ALA A 116 7.88 10.18 -7.43
CA ALA A 116 6.90 11.11 -6.90
C ALA A 116 5.88 11.47 -7.98
N ILE A 117 4.62 11.70 -7.58
CA ILE A 117 3.55 12.11 -8.52
C ILE A 117 3.88 13.42 -9.25
N SER A 118 4.65 14.31 -8.62
CA SER A 118 5.13 15.54 -9.25
C SER A 118 5.93 15.27 -10.52
N SER A 119 6.73 14.21 -10.57
CA SER A 119 7.49 13.83 -11.75
C SER A 119 6.58 13.35 -12.89
N VAL A 120 5.44 12.73 -12.57
CA VAL A 120 4.44 12.35 -13.58
C VAL A 120 3.77 13.60 -14.15
N LEU A 121 3.39 14.56 -13.30
CA LEU A 121 2.79 15.82 -13.72
C LEU A 121 3.74 16.66 -14.58
N GLU A 122 5.03 16.70 -14.25
CA GLU A 122 6.06 17.37 -15.06
C GLU A 122 6.11 16.79 -16.49
N VAL A 123 6.03 15.47 -16.64
CA VAL A 123 6.01 14.83 -17.97
C VAL A 123 4.73 15.16 -18.73
N MET A 124 3.57 15.21 -18.06
CA MET A 124 2.31 15.61 -18.68
C MET A 124 2.36 17.06 -19.18
N LEU A 125 2.93 17.97 -18.40
CA LEU A 125 3.15 19.36 -18.81
C LEU A 125 4.09 19.44 -20.01
N GLY A 126 5.19 18.69 -20.01
CA GLY A 126 6.10 18.63 -21.15
C GLY A 126 5.43 18.12 -22.44
N LEU A 127 4.49 17.19 -22.33
CA LEU A 127 3.70 16.74 -23.48
C LEU A 127 2.79 17.86 -24.02
N LEU A 128 2.11 18.59 -23.14
CA LEU A 128 1.22 19.70 -23.52
C LEU A 128 2.00 20.84 -24.20
N GLU A 129 3.19 21.15 -23.70
CA GLU A 129 4.11 22.10 -24.33
C GLU A 129 4.53 21.61 -25.72
N HIS A 130 4.89 20.33 -25.85
CA HIS A 130 5.29 19.74 -27.12
C HIS A 130 4.17 19.79 -28.17
N THR A 131 2.91 19.61 -27.76
CA THR A 131 1.75 19.65 -28.64
C THR A 131 1.17 21.06 -28.85
N ASN A 132 1.80 22.11 -28.30
CA ASN A 132 1.27 23.48 -28.29
C ASN A 132 -0.18 23.56 -27.77
N SER A 133 -0.53 22.76 -26.78
CA SER A 133 -1.85 22.76 -26.19
C SER A 133 -2.03 23.98 -25.29
N THR A 134 -3.01 24.82 -25.59
CA THR A 134 -3.27 26.09 -24.87
C THR A 134 -4.40 26.01 -23.85
N CYS A 135 -5.27 25.00 -23.96
CA CYS A 135 -6.41 24.78 -23.08
C CYS A 135 -6.48 23.30 -22.68
N VAL A 136 -6.60 23.03 -21.38
CA VAL A 136 -6.68 21.67 -20.82
C VAL A 136 -7.78 21.64 -19.76
N SER A 137 -8.53 20.54 -19.74
CA SER A 137 -9.43 20.19 -18.64
C SER A 137 -8.77 19.09 -17.82
N LEU A 138 -8.65 19.31 -16.50
CA LEU A 138 -8.09 18.34 -15.56
C LEU A 138 -9.25 17.77 -14.73
N LEU A 139 -9.33 16.45 -14.68
CA LEU A 139 -10.15 15.73 -13.72
C LEU A 139 -9.19 14.95 -12.82
N HIS A 140 -9.39 15.04 -11.51
CA HIS A 140 -8.63 14.25 -10.54
C HIS A 140 -9.59 13.77 -9.45
N ASP A 141 -9.22 12.65 -8.83
CA ASP A 141 -9.90 12.18 -7.63
C ASP A 141 -9.41 13.00 -6.42
N GLU A 142 -10.33 13.33 -5.50
CA GLU A 142 -9.94 13.85 -4.19
C GLU A 142 -9.51 12.66 -3.31
N LEU A 143 -8.25 12.69 -2.86
CA LEU A 143 -7.66 11.67 -1.97
C LEU A 143 -8.11 11.86 -0.52
#